data_AF-A0A5J4PZX7-F1
#
_entry.id   AF-A0A5J4PZX7-F1
#
_cell.length_a   1.000
_cell.length_b   1.000
_cell.length_c   1.000
_cell.angle_alpha   90.00
_cell.angle_beta   90.00
_cell.angle_gamma   90.00
#
_symmetry.space_group_name_H-M   'P 1'
#
loop_
_entity.id
_entity.type
_entity.pdbx_description
1 polymer ?
#
loop_
_entity_poly.entity_id
_entity_poly.type
_entity_poly.pdbx_seq_one_letter_code
_entity_poly.pdbx_strand_id
1 'polypeptide(L)'
;GKTIFEIADIVVDSRVPVVDASVVLKNHQDKVGPLSTHAFVTLVWLTITTVAEILADRGVKLYIHPSHNVPGDTTAHERLDACLDEYKKRVSKL
;
A
#
# COMPACT_ATOMS: atom_id res chain seq x y z
N GLY A 1 -24.15 -12.51 -11.13
CA GLY A 1 -23.32 -11.32 -11.37
C GLY A 1 -21.88 -11.74 -11.49
N LYS A 2 -20.99 -10.87 -11.98
CA LYS A 2 -19.54 -11.13 -11.98
C LYS A 2 -18.89 -10.71 -10.66
N THR A 3 -17.78 -11.33 -10.27
CA THR A 3 -16.96 -10.95 -9.10
C THR A 3 -15.87 -9.93 -9.50
N ILE A 4 -15.21 -9.31 -8.50
CA ILE A 4 -14.16 -8.30 -8.76
C ILE A 4 -12.97 -8.87 -9.53
N PHE A 5 -12.56 -10.11 -9.24
CA PHE A 5 -11.42 -10.74 -9.92
C PHE A 5 -11.76 -11.20 -11.35
N GLU A 6 -13.04 -11.27 -11.72
CA GLU A 6 -13.48 -11.57 -13.09
C GLU A 6 -13.46 -10.35 -14.02
N ILE A 7 -13.26 -9.14 -13.46
CA ILE A 7 -13.26 -7.88 -14.21
C ILE A 7 -11.96 -7.08 -14.09
N ALA A 8 -11.01 -7.53 -13.27
CA ALA A 8 -9.73 -6.86 -13.07
C ALA A 8 -8.70 -7.31 -14.12
N ASP A 9 -7.91 -6.39 -14.65
CA ASP A 9 -6.77 -6.70 -15.53
C ASP A 9 -5.68 -7.49 -14.80
N ILE A 10 -5.47 -7.17 -13.51
CA ILE A 10 -4.47 -7.78 -12.64
C ILE A 10 -5.13 -8.09 -11.30
N VAL A 11 -4.92 -9.32 -10.81
CA VAL A 11 -5.38 -9.78 -9.50
C VAL A 11 -4.18 -10.09 -8.62
N VAL A 12 -4.13 -9.47 -7.45
CA VAL A 12 -3.14 -9.80 -6.41
C VAL A 12 -3.86 -10.62 -5.33
N ASP A 13 -3.63 -11.94 -5.35
CA ASP A 13 -4.26 -12.87 -4.39
C ASP A 13 -3.49 -12.89 -3.06
N SER A 14 -4.16 -12.50 -1.97
CA SER A 14 -3.61 -12.52 -0.61
C SER A 14 -3.46 -13.91 -0.01
N ARG A 15 -4.04 -14.94 -0.65
CA ARG A 15 -4.03 -16.33 -0.21
C ARG A 15 -4.67 -16.59 1.17
N VAL A 16 -5.44 -15.63 1.68
CA VAL A 16 -6.09 -15.73 2.98
C VAL A 16 -7.21 -16.78 2.95
N PRO A 17 -7.41 -17.56 4.02
CA PRO A 17 -8.51 -18.53 4.09
C PRO A 17 -9.88 -17.85 3.89
N VAL A 18 -10.85 -18.57 3.34
CA VAL A 18 -12.20 -18.05 2.98
C VAL A 18 -12.93 -17.34 4.13
N VAL A 19 -12.66 -17.74 5.38
CA VAL A 19 -13.29 -17.17 6.59
C VAL A 19 -12.54 -15.93 7.10
N ASP A 20 -11.31 -15.70 6.66
CA ASP A 20 -10.39 -14.69 7.19
C ASP A 20 -10.27 -14.75 8.73
N ALA A 21 -10.10 -15.96 9.24
CA ALA A 21 -9.84 -16.23 10.65
C ALA A 21 -8.96 -17.48 10.75
N SER A 22 -7.74 -17.30 11.25
CA SER A 22 -6.67 -18.30 11.07
C SER A 22 -6.23 -18.99 12.35
N VAL A 23 -6.53 -18.42 13.51
CA VAL A 23 -6.09 -18.90 14.83
C VAL A 23 -7.25 -19.62 15.51
N VAL A 24 -7.05 -20.90 15.86
CA VAL A 24 -8.01 -21.69 16.63
C VAL A 24 -7.87 -21.36 18.12
N LEU A 25 -9.00 -21.12 18.80
CA LEU A 25 -9.04 -20.93 20.25
C LEU A 25 -9.54 -22.20 20.94
N LYS A 26 -8.91 -22.55 22.07
CA LYS A 26 -9.33 -23.69 22.88
C LYS A 26 -10.72 -23.44 23.46
N ASN A 27 -11.59 -24.45 23.39
CA ASN A 27 -12.97 -24.41 23.91
C ASN A 27 -13.86 -23.33 23.27
N HIS A 28 -13.58 -22.93 22.02
CA HIS A 28 -14.36 -21.95 21.28
C HIS A 28 -14.64 -22.45 19.85
N GLN A 29 -15.83 -22.20 19.32
CA GLN A 29 -16.22 -22.64 17.97
C GLN A 29 -15.55 -21.80 16.88
N ASP A 30 -15.51 -20.48 17.08
CA ASP A 30 -14.96 -19.55 16.09
C ASP A 30 -13.44 -19.40 16.19
N LYS A 31 -12.81 -19.18 15.04
CA LYS A 31 -11.40 -18.79 14.91
C LYS A 31 -11.25 -17.28 15.07
N VAL A 32 -10.05 -16.83 15.42
CA VAL A 32 -9.66 -15.42 15.48
C VAL A 32 -8.44 -15.16 14.59
N GLY A 33 -7.93 -13.92 14.58
CA GLY A 33 -6.73 -13.59 13.81
C GLY A 33 -7.01 -13.51 12.31
N PRO A 34 -7.73 -12.48 11.84
CA PRO A 34 -7.83 -12.17 10.42
C PRO A 34 -6.46 -11.80 9.85
N LEU A 35 -6.16 -12.35 8.69
CA LEU A 35 -4.91 -12.14 7.99
C LEU A 35 -5.06 -11.20 6.80
N SER A 36 -6.29 -10.96 6.31
CA SER A 36 -6.54 -10.10 5.14
C SER A 36 -5.94 -8.72 5.28
N THR A 37 -6.08 -8.06 6.44
CA THR A 37 -5.49 -6.73 6.67
C THR A 37 -3.96 -6.75 6.59
N HIS A 38 -3.31 -7.72 7.22
CA HIS A 38 -1.86 -7.84 7.22
C HIS A 38 -1.33 -8.17 5.82
N ALA A 39 -1.97 -9.11 5.13
CA ALA A 39 -1.63 -9.48 3.76
C ALA A 39 -1.86 -8.30 2.81
N PHE A 40 -2.98 -7.60 2.93
CA PHE A 40 -3.29 -6.41 2.12
C PHE A 40 -2.23 -5.32 2.29
N VAL A 41 -1.92 -4.92 3.53
CA VAL A 41 -0.90 -3.89 3.80
C VAL A 41 0.45 -4.29 3.18
N THR A 42 0.86 -5.55 3.37
CA THR A 42 2.12 -6.08 2.82
C THR A 42 2.13 -6.01 1.29
N LEU A 43 1.08 -6.54 0.65
CA LEU A 43 0.98 -6.60 -0.82
C LEU A 43 0.90 -5.22 -1.45
N VAL A 44 0.17 -4.28 -0.85
CA VAL A 44 0.10 -2.89 -1.29
C VAL A 44 1.48 -2.24 -1.24
N TRP A 45 2.21 -2.40 -0.12
CA TRP A 45 3.55 -1.83 -0.01
C TRP A 45 4.54 -2.45 -0.99
N LEU A 46 4.52 -3.78 -1.18
CA LEU A 46 5.36 -4.44 -2.19
C LEU A 46 5.05 -3.95 -3.61
N THR A 47 3.77 -3.72 -3.91
CA THR A 47 3.37 -3.15 -5.20
C THR A 47 3.90 -1.73 -5.35
N ILE A 48 3.74 -0.88 -4.33
CA ILE A 48 4.23 0.51 -4.33
C ILE A 48 5.75 0.55 -4.51
N THR A 49 6.51 -0.26 -3.77
CA THR A 49 7.98 -0.26 -3.86
C THR A 49 8.46 -0.75 -5.22
N THR A 50 7.85 -1.80 -5.76
CA THR A 50 8.16 -2.30 -7.11
C THR A 50 7.92 -1.23 -8.17
N VAL A 51 6.79 -0.53 -8.11
CA VAL A 51 6.48 0.56 -9.04
C VAL A 51 7.45 1.73 -8.87
N ALA A 52 7.82 2.08 -7.63
CA ALA A 52 8.78 3.13 -7.35
C ALA A 52 10.15 2.83 -7.96
N GLU A 53 10.66 1.59 -7.80
CA GLU A 53 11.92 1.15 -8.42
C GLU A 53 11.86 1.27 -9.94
N ILE A 54 10.82 0.72 -10.58
CA ILE A 54 10.64 0.80 -12.04
C ILE A 54 10.62 2.25 -12.53
N LEU A 55 9.94 3.16 -11.82
CA LEU A 55 9.86 4.56 -12.22
C LEU A 55 11.18 5.31 -11.98
N ALA A 56 11.89 5.01 -10.90
CA ALA A 56 13.20 5.57 -10.62
C ALA A 56 14.22 5.15 -11.69
N ASP A 57 14.24 3.88 -12.09
CA ASP A 57 15.09 3.35 -13.17
C ASP A 57 14.80 4.02 -14.52
N ARG A 58 13.56 4.49 -14.72
CA ARG A 58 13.14 5.26 -15.89
C ARG A 58 13.47 6.76 -15.80
N GLY A 59 14.12 7.21 -14.73
CA GLY A 59 14.45 8.62 -14.51
C GLY A 59 13.24 9.50 -14.15
N VAL A 60 12.12 8.90 -13.75
CA VAL A 60 10.92 9.65 -13.34
C VAL A 60 11.14 10.23 -11.94
N LYS A 61 10.95 11.54 -11.78
CA LYS A 61 11.01 12.18 -10.46
C LYS A 61 9.85 11.70 -9.58
N LEU A 62 10.19 11.01 -8.50
CA LEU A 62 9.25 10.58 -7.48
C LEU A 62 9.09 11.65 -6.39
N TYR A 63 7.86 11.80 -5.92
CA TYR A 63 7.49 12.69 -4.82
C TYR A 63 7.04 11.81 -3.65
N ILE A 64 8.00 11.52 -2.75
CA ILE A 64 7.79 10.62 -1.60
C ILE A 64 7.65 11.46 -0.33
N HIS A 65 6.55 11.22 0.41
CA HIS A 65 6.32 11.85 1.70
C HIS A 65 7.44 11.47 2.69
N PRO A 66 8.24 12.44 3.17
CA PRO A 66 9.36 12.14 4.05
C PRO A 66 8.92 11.85 5.47
N SER A 67 9.74 11.08 6.19
CA SER A 67 9.66 11.04 7.65
C SER A 67 10.38 12.25 8.24
N HIS A 68 9.76 12.90 9.22
CA HIS A 68 10.28 14.12 9.85
C HIS A 68 11.18 13.83 11.06
N ASN A 69 11.28 12.56 11.47
CA ASN A 69 12.02 12.14 12.65
C ASN A 69 13.45 11.64 12.34
N VAL A 70 13.95 11.84 11.12
CA VAL A 70 15.28 11.38 10.71
C VAL A 70 16.34 12.38 11.23
N PRO A 71 17.22 11.98 12.17
CA PRO A 71 18.25 12.89 12.67
C PRO A 71 19.18 13.36 11.55
N GLY A 72 19.43 14.67 11.49
CA GLY A 72 20.31 15.27 10.50
C GLY A 72 19.66 15.60 9.15
N ASP A 73 18.40 15.24 8.93
CA ASP A 73 17.66 15.68 7.74
C ASP A 73 16.99 17.04 7.97
N THR A 74 17.55 18.09 7.39
CA THR A 74 16.97 19.45 7.43
C THR A 74 16.04 19.75 6.25
N THR A 75 15.83 18.80 5.34
CA THR A 75 15.11 18.99 4.06
C THR A 75 13.70 18.39 4.04
N ALA A 76 13.29 17.70 5.10
CA ALA A 76 12.02 16.97 5.16
C ALA A 76 10.80 17.87 4.87
N HIS A 77 10.77 19.10 5.39
CA HIS A 77 9.68 20.04 5.12
C HIS A 77 9.60 20.45 3.64
N GLU A 78 10.73 20.81 3.03
CA GLU A 78 10.78 21.19 1.61
C GLU A 78 10.33 20.05 0.69
N ARG A 79 10.74 18.82 1.01
CA ARG A 79 10.32 17.62 0.26
C ARG A 79 8.83 17.33 0.46
N LEU A 80 8.30 17.52 1.67
CA LEU A 80 6.87 17.40 1.92
C LEU A 80 6.07 18.43 1.12
N ASP A 81 6.47 19.69 1.13
CA ASP A 81 5.80 20.77 0.39
C ASP A 81 5.77 20.46 -1.11
N ALA A 82 6.90 20.03 -1.67
CA ALA A 82 6.98 19.59 -3.06
C ALA A 82 6.03 18.42 -3.37
N CYS A 83 5.86 17.47 -2.45
CA CYS A 83 4.91 16.36 -2.60
C CYS A 83 3.47 16.84 -2.59
N LEU A 84 3.11 17.74 -1.66
CA LEU A 84 1.76 18.27 -1.53
C LEU A 84 1.37 19.12 -2.73
N ASP A 85 2.28 19.94 -3.26
CA ASP A 85 2.04 20.76 -4.44
C ASP A 85 1.80 19.90 -5.68
N GLU A 86 2.62 18.87 -5.89
CA GLU A 86 2.42 17.93 -7.00
C GLU A 86 1.11 17.16 -6.84
N TYR A 87 0.76 16.74 -5.61
CA TYR A 87 -0.53 16.07 -5.34
C TYR A 87 -1.73 16.98 -5.66
N LYS A 88 -1.73 18.23 -5.15
CA LYS A 88 -2.80 19.20 -5.40
C LYS A 88 -2.97 19.46 -6.89
N LYS A 89 -1.86 19.63 -7.63
CA LYS A 89 -1.87 19.83 -9.09
C LYS A 89 -2.47 18.66 -9.86
N ARG A 90 -2.27 17.42 -9.39
CA ARG A 90 -2.86 16.22 -10.01
C ARG A 90 -4.35 16.12 -9.74
N VAL A 91 -4.75 16.31 -8.48
CA VAL A 91 -6.15 16.16 -8.06
C VAL A 91 -7.04 17.28 -8.60
N SER A 92 -6.52 18.50 -8.79
CA SER A 92 -7.29 19.59 -9.38
C SER A 92 -7.72 19.36 -10.84
N LYS A 93 -7.23 18.29 -11.47
CA LYS A 93 -7.55 17.91 -12.85
C LYS A 93 -8.50 16.70 -12.93
N LEU A 94 -8.85 16.10 -11.80
CA LEU A 94 -9.86 15.05 -11.67
C LEU A 94 -11.24 15.68 -11.45
#